data_AF-A0A354I308-F1
#
_entry.id   AF-A0A354I308-F1
#
_cell.length_a   1.000
_cell.length_b   1.000
_cell.length_c   1.000
_cell.angle_alpha   90.00
_cell.angle_beta   90.00
_cell.angle_gamma   90.00
#
_symmetry.space_group_name_H-M   'P 1'
#
loop_
_entity.id
_entity.type
_entity.pdbx_description
1 polymer ?
#
loop_
_entity_poly.entity_id
_entity_poly.type
_entity_poly.pdbx_seq_one_letter_code
_entity_poly.pdbx_strand_id
1 'polypeptide(L)'
;MDKNVLIQYADMQQEVKDIRRRIDEIERNLNRMIESKEMVSDTVKGTRKDGTIGAIKITGFPDQEYSKKSQSLKRLKAKLEQTEEELLEMMTDAEEFIESIEDSELRTMFRLHYIDDLTWNQTAHRMNSMFSKRVYTEDSCRKKNERFFKKI
;
A
#
# COMPACT_ATOMS: atom_id res chain seq x y z
N MET A 1 -27.62 -1.16 -0.05
CA MET A 1 -26.16 -1.03 -0.13
C MET A 1 -25.55 -1.71 1.08
N ASP A 2 -24.46 -2.45 0.87
CA ASP A 2 -23.78 -3.14 1.96
C ASP A 2 -23.09 -2.11 2.88
N LYS A 3 -23.24 -2.28 4.20
CA LYS A 3 -22.73 -1.32 5.21
C LYS A 3 -21.20 -1.25 5.21
N ASN A 4 -20.57 -2.20 4.53
CA ASN A 4 -19.13 -2.41 4.53
C ASN A 4 -18.41 -1.76 3.34
N VAL A 5 -19.12 -1.15 2.38
CA VAL A 5 -18.49 -0.59 1.16
C VAL A 5 -17.37 0.40 1.50
N LEU A 6 -17.60 1.34 2.41
CA LEU A 6 -16.58 2.32 2.82
C LEU A 6 -15.40 1.70 3.56
N ILE A 7 -15.63 0.64 4.33
CA ILE A 7 -14.58 -0.06 5.07
C ILE A 7 -13.72 -0.88 4.08
N GLN A 8 -14.37 -1.63 3.19
CA GLN A 8 -13.70 -2.42 2.15
C GLN A 8 -12.88 -1.52 1.22
N TYR A 9 -13.44 -0.38 0.81
CA TYR A 9 -12.73 0.62 0.02
C TYR A 9 -11.48 1.14 0.76
N ALA A 10 -11.61 1.52 2.04
CA ALA A 10 -10.47 1.98 2.84
C ALA A 10 -9.39 0.90 3.01
N ASP A 11 -9.79 -0.35 3.24
CA ASP A 11 -8.87 -1.48 3.36
C ASP A 11 -8.12 -1.71 2.03
N MET A 12 -8.83 -1.62 0.89
CA MET A 12 -8.22 -1.76 -0.43
C MET A 12 -7.24 -0.62 -0.74
N GLN A 13 -7.55 0.62 -0.34
CA GLN A 13 -6.59 1.73 -0.44
C GLN A 13 -5.29 1.44 0.31
N GLN A 14 -5.37 0.83 1.51
CA GLN A 14 -4.19 0.43 2.28
C GLN A 14 -3.43 -0.72 1.61
N GLU A 15 -4.12 -1.69 1.02
CA GLU A 15 -3.47 -2.77 0.25
C GLU A 15 -2.68 -2.22 -0.94
N VAL A 16 -3.26 -1.30 -1.73
CA VAL A 16 -2.57 -0.64 -2.86
C VAL A 16 -1.32 0.10 -2.38
N LYS A 17 -1.40 0.86 -1.28
CA LYS A 17 -0.24 1.54 -0.68
C LYS A 17 0.85 0.56 -0.26
N ASP A 18 0.49 -0.57 0.35
CA ASP A 18 1.45 -1.58 0.77
C ASP A 18 2.13 -2.24 -0.44
N ILE A 19 1.38 -2.58 -1.49
CA ILE A 19 1.94 -3.15 -2.72
C ILE A 19 2.93 -2.17 -3.36
N ARG A 20 2.57 -0.88 -3.50
CA ARG A 20 3.48 0.16 -4.01
C ARG A 20 4.75 0.26 -3.19
N ARG A 21 4.65 0.27 -1.85
CA ARG A 21 5.81 0.27 -0.95
C ARG A 21 6.73 -0.93 -1.19
N ARG A 22 6.17 -2.14 -1.33
CA ARG A 22 6.96 -3.37 -1.58
C ARG A 22 7.65 -3.34 -2.94
N ILE A 23 6.97 -2.81 -3.96
CA ILE A 23 7.57 -2.57 -5.29
C ILE A 23 8.77 -1.65 -5.16
N ASP A 24 8.61 -0.50 -4.51
CA ASP A 24 9.70 0.48 -4.30
C ASP A 24 10.89 -0.14 -3.55
N GLU A 25 10.63 -0.93 -2.51
CA GLU A 25 11.67 -1.61 -1.74
C GLU A 25 12.48 -2.60 -2.60
N ILE A 26 11.80 -3.39 -3.43
CA ILE A 26 12.45 -4.36 -4.33
C ILE A 26 13.23 -3.63 -5.44
N GLU A 27 12.67 -2.58 -6.02
CA GLU A 27 13.37 -1.77 -7.04
C GLU A 27 14.63 -1.12 -6.48
N ARG A 28 14.55 -0.52 -5.29
CA ARG A 28 15.73 0.03 -4.59
C ARG A 28 16.75 -1.06 -4.26
N ASN A 29 16.31 -2.27 -3.96
CA ASN A 29 17.22 -3.39 -3.73
C ASN A 29 17.92 -3.81 -5.01
N LEU A 30 17.18 -4.01 -6.11
CA LEU A 30 17.73 -4.37 -7.42
C LEU A 30 18.71 -3.31 -7.93
N ASN A 31 18.38 -2.02 -7.81
CA ASN A 31 19.27 -0.93 -8.21
C ASN A 31 20.57 -0.95 -7.40
N ARG A 32 20.49 -1.15 -6.08
CA ARG A 32 21.68 -1.29 -5.23
C ARG A 32 22.55 -2.48 -5.63
N MET A 33 21.96 -3.63 -5.96
CA MET A 33 22.72 -4.81 -6.44
C MET A 33 23.54 -4.47 -7.69
N ILE A 34 22.94 -3.73 -8.62
CA ILE A 34 23.58 -3.30 -9.88
C ILE A 34 24.67 -2.24 -9.61
N GLU A 35 24.34 -1.17 -8.89
CA GLU A 35 25.23 -0.02 -8.66
C GLU A 35 26.45 -0.39 -7.82
N SER A 36 26.26 -1.19 -6.77
CA SER A 36 27.34 -1.61 -5.87
C SER A 36 28.20 -2.74 -6.45
N LYS A 37 27.83 -3.29 -7.61
CA LYS A 37 28.42 -4.52 -8.17
C LYS A 37 28.49 -5.61 -7.11
N GLU A 38 27.39 -5.86 -6.42
CA GLU A 38 27.34 -6.79 -5.29
C GLU A 38 27.92 -8.15 -5.73
N MET A 39 28.99 -8.59 -5.04
CA MET A 39 29.66 -9.85 -5.32
C MET A 39 29.45 -10.80 -4.16
N VAL A 40 28.90 -11.97 -4.46
CA VAL A 40 28.78 -13.07 -3.50
C VAL A 40 29.93 -14.03 -3.75
N SER A 41 30.49 -14.56 -2.66
CA SER A 41 31.55 -15.57 -2.74
C SER A 41 31.12 -16.86 -2.07
N ASP A 42 31.25 -17.97 -2.79
CA ASP A 42 30.99 -19.31 -2.29
C ASP A 42 32.28 -20.14 -2.28
N THR A 43 32.34 -21.16 -1.43
CA THR A 43 33.50 -22.05 -1.30
C THR A 43 33.10 -23.48 -1.62
N VAL A 44 33.64 -23.99 -2.73
CA VAL A 44 33.42 -25.37 -3.17
C VAL A 44 34.69 -26.20 -3.00
N LYS A 45 34.57 -27.52 -2.82
CA LYS A 45 35.72 -28.43 -2.93
C LYS A 45 35.99 -28.74 -4.40
N GLY A 46 37.22 -28.56 -4.85
CA GLY A 46 37.63 -28.89 -6.21
C GLY A 46 39.13 -29.03 -6.35
N THR A 47 39.57 -29.38 -7.56
CA THR A 47 40.99 -29.50 -7.90
C THR A 47 41.54 -28.14 -8.29
N ARG A 48 42.56 -27.68 -7.58
CA ARG A 48 43.26 -26.43 -7.85
C ARG A 48 44.18 -26.58 -9.07
N LYS A 49 44.68 -25.46 -9.60
CA LYS A 49 45.57 -25.44 -10.77
C LYS A 49 46.86 -26.26 -10.57
N ASP A 50 47.29 -26.43 -9.31
CA ASP A 50 48.45 -27.24 -8.91
C ASP A 50 48.13 -28.74 -8.75
N GLY A 51 46.89 -29.16 -9.03
CA GLY A 51 46.44 -30.55 -8.89
C GLY A 51 46.00 -30.94 -7.48
N THR A 52 46.11 -30.05 -6.49
CA THR A 52 45.66 -30.36 -5.11
C THR A 52 44.15 -30.24 -4.98
N ILE A 53 43.52 -31.21 -4.30
CA ILE A 53 42.09 -31.14 -3.98
C ILE A 53 41.93 -30.30 -2.72
N GLY A 54 41.19 -29.21 -2.81
CA GLY A 54 40.99 -28.29 -1.70
C GLY A 54 39.82 -27.35 -1.89
N ALA A 55 39.61 -26.47 -0.91
CA ALA A 55 38.62 -25.41 -1.02
C ALA A 55 39.02 -24.40 -2.12
N ILE A 56 38.07 -24.06 -3.00
CA ILE A 56 38.18 -23.05 -4.05
C ILE A 56 37.09 -22.02 -3.79
N LYS A 57 37.50 -20.74 -3.70
CA LYS A 57 36.58 -19.61 -3.57
C LYS A 57 36.16 -19.14 -4.96
N ILE A 58 34.86 -19.16 -5.23
CA ILE A 58 34.26 -18.64 -6.46
C ILE A 58 33.55 -17.33 -6.08
N THR A 59 33.80 -16.26 -6.84
CA THR A 59 33.17 -14.94 -6.63
C THR A 59 32.41 -14.55 -7.89
N GLY A 60 31.19 -14.04 -7.75
CA GLY A 60 30.39 -13.59 -8.89
C GLY A 60 29.20 -12.74 -8.48
N PHE A 61 28.51 -12.18 -9.49
CA PHE A 61 27.25 -11.48 -9.28
C PHE A 61 26.15 -12.50 -8.95
N PRO A 62 25.25 -12.21 -7.97
CA PRO A 62 24.19 -13.14 -7.59
C PRO A 62 23.02 -13.16 -8.59
N ASP A 63 23.26 -13.66 -9.81
CA ASP A 63 22.28 -13.71 -10.91
C ASP A 63 20.96 -14.40 -10.52
N GLN A 64 21.04 -15.46 -9.72
CA GLN A 64 19.85 -16.21 -9.30
C GLN A 64 18.96 -15.39 -8.34
N GLU A 65 19.56 -14.68 -7.40
CA GLU A 65 18.82 -13.82 -6.47
C GLU A 65 18.22 -12.63 -7.20
N TYR A 66 19.01 -12.00 -8.08
CA TYR A 66 18.56 -10.92 -8.94
C TYR A 66 17.35 -11.34 -9.79
N SER A 67 17.42 -12.50 -10.44
CA SER A 67 16.33 -13.03 -11.26
C SER A 67 15.07 -13.30 -10.45
N LYS A 68 15.19 -13.90 -9.26
CA LYS A 68 14.05 -14.15 -8.34
C LYS A 68 13.36 -12.84 -7.92
N LYS A 69 14.14 -11.82 -7.57
CA LYS A 69 13.62 -10.50 -7.19
C LYS A 69 12.94 -9.81 -8.36
N SER A 70 13.54 -9.84 -9.55
CA SER A 70 12.96 -9.29 -10.78
C SER A 70 11.64 -9.97 -11.17
N GLN A 71 11.54 -11.29 -11.01
CA GLN A 71 10.27 -12.01 -11.22
C GLN A 71 9.21 -11.64 -10.18
N SER A 72 9.61 -11.50 -8.92
CA SER A 72 8.71 -11.09 -7.84
C SER A 72 8.19 -9.67 -8.07
N LEU A 73 9.05 -8.75 -8.51
CA LEU A 73 8.70 -7.40 -8.91
C LEU A 73 7.67 -7.40 -10.03
N LYS A 74 7.88 -8.20 -11.09
CA LYS A 74 6.93 -8.32 -12.21
C LYS A 74 5.55 -8.79 -11.72
N ARG A 75 5.50 -9.77 -10.82
CA ARG A 75 4.24 -10.27 -10.24
C ARG A 75 3.54 -9.20 -9.39
N LEU A 76 4.29 -8.46 -8.58
CA LEU A 76 3.74 -7.39 -7.76
C LEU A 76 3.19 -6.24 -8.61
N LYS A 77 3.86 -5.87 -9.71
CA LYS A 77 3.36 -4.85 -10.64
C LYS A 77 2.05 -5.27 -11.32
N ALA A 78 1.96 -6.51 -11.77
CA ALA A 78 0.73 -7.05 -12.34
C ALA A 78 -0.40 -7.09 -11.30
N LYS A 79 -0.10 -7.48 -10.05
CA LYS A 79 -1.07 -7.42 -8.95
C LYS A 79 -1.51 -5.98 -8.68
N LEU A 80 -0.58 -5.03 -8.63
CA LEU A 80 -0.89 -3.62 -8.41
C LEU A 80 -1.88 -3.10 -9.44
N GLU A 81 -1.63 -3.38 -10.73
CA GLU A 81 -2.50 -2.97 -11.83
C GLU A 81 -3.92 -3.50 -11.66
N GLN A 82 -4.07 -4.80 -11.38
CA GLN A 82 -5.38 -5.40 -11.12
C GLN A 82 -6.07 -4.78 -9.90
N THR A 83 -5.35 -4.63 -8.79
CA THR A 83 -5.93 -4.08 -7.56
C THR A 83 -6.30 -2.59 -7.71
N GLU A 84 -5.56 -1.83 -8.51
CA GLU A 84 -5.89 -0.43 -8.83
C GLU A 84 -7.16 -0.32 -9.68
N GLU A 85 -7.38 -1.25 -10.62
CA GLU A 85 -8.62 -1.34 -11.39
C GLU A 85 -9.83 -1.65 -10.49
N GLU A 86 -9.71 -2.67 -9.62
CA GLU A 86 -10.74 -3.02 -8.63
C GLU A 86 -11.03 -1.85 -7.66
N LEU A 87 -10.01 -1.08 -7.28
CA LEU A 87 -10.17 0.10 -6.42
C LEU A 87 -10.98 1.21 -7.09
N LEU A 88 -10.82 1.41 -8.41
CA LEU A 88 -11.59 2.41 -9.16
C LEU A 88 -13.08 2.05 -9.22
N GLU A 89 -13.40 0.76 -9.38
CA GLU A 89 -14.78 0.29 -9.33
C GLU A 89 -15.40 0.54 -7.96
N MET A 90 -14.72 0.13 -6.88
CA MET A 90 -15.19 0.35 -5.51
C MET A 90 -15.27 1.82 -5.11
N MET A 91 -14.45 2.69 -5.71
CA MET A 91 -14.55 4.14 -5.50
C MET A 91 -15.92 4.66 -5.93
N THR A 92 -16.43 4.17 -7.06
CA THR A 92 -17.74 4.56 -7.57
C THR A 92 -18.84 4.15 -6.59
N ASP A 93 -18.80 2.90 -6.12
CA ASP A 93 -19.76 2.39 -5.12
C ASP A 93 -19.69 3.18 -3.80
N ALA A 94 -18.48 3.54 -3.37
CA ALA A 94 -18.26 4.33 -2.17
C ALA A 94 -18.82 5.76 -2.31
N GLU A 95 -18.64 6.41 -3.46
CA GLU A 95 -19.20 7.72 -3.75
C GLU A 95 -20.72 7.69 -3.80
N GLU A 96 -21.32 6.70 -4.46
CA GLU A 96 -22.76 6.50 -4.49
C GLU A 96 -23.34 6.26 -3.10
N PHE A 97 -22.67 5.45 -2.28
CA PHE A 97 -23.06 5.23 -0.89
C PHE A 97 -23.03 6.53 -0.09
N ILE A 98 -21.95 7.32 -0.20
CA ILE A 98 -21.84 8.61 0.48
C ILE A 98 -22.95 9.56 0.02
N GLU A 99 -23.24 9.62 -1.27
CA GLU A 99 -24.28 10.48 -1.83
C GLU A 99 -25.69 10.10 -1.35
N SER A 100 -25.92 8.82 -1.06
CA SER A 100 -27.19 8.34 -0.48
C SER A 100 -27.44 8.80 0.97
N ILE A 101 -26.42 9.31 1.67
CA ILE A 101 -26.53 9.77 3.06
C ILE A 101 -27.30 11.10 3.13
N GLU A 102 -28.47 11.11 3.77
CA GLU A 102 -29.32 12.31 3.89
C GLU A 102 -28.63 13.49 4.59
N ASP A 103 -27.84 13.23 5.64
CA ASP A 103 -27.14 14.26 6.40
C ASP A 103 -25.93 14.79 5.62
N SER A 104 -26.02 16.03 5.15
CA SER A 104 -24.97 16.69 4.38
C SER A 104 -23.68 16.87 5.17
N GLU A 105 -23.73 17.01 6.50
CA GLU A 105 -22.53 17.09 7.34
C GLU A 105 -21.77 15.76 7.31
N LEU A 106 -22.49 14.64 7.50
CA LEU A 106 -21.89 13.32 7.45
C LEU A 106 -21.34 12.99 6.07
N ARG A 107 -22.07 13.38 5.02
CA ARG A 107 -21.63 13.22 3.63
C ARG A 107 -20.28 13.90 3.38
N THR A 108 -20.14 15.17 3.77
CA THR A 108 -18.88 15.90 3.65
C THR A 108 -17.78 15.25 4.49
N MET A 109 -18.08 14.87 5.74
CA MET A 109 -17.11 14.24 6.64
C MET A 109 -16.60 12.91 6.07
N PHE A 110 -17.48 12.09 5.50
CA PHE A 110 -17.12 10.79 4.92
C PHE A 110 -16.36 10.93 3.61
N ARG A 111 -16.71 11.89 2.76
CA ARG A 111 -15.93 12.20 1.56
C ARG A 111 -14.49 12.56 1.93
N LEU A 112 -14.31 13.44 2.91
CA LEU A 112 -12.99 13.83 3.41
C LEU A 112 -12.21 12.64 3.98
N HIS A 113 -12.86 11.74 4.71
CA HIS A 113 -12.15 10.64 5.37
C HIS A 113 -11.87 9.46 4.44
N TYR A 114 -12.90 8.96 3.76
CA TYR A 114 -12.82 7.74 2.96
C TYR A 114 -12.31 8.02 1.54
N ILE A 115 -12.82 9.04 0.85
CA ILE A 115 -12.45 9.32 -0.54
C ILE A 115 -11.12 10.09 -0.61
N ASP A 116 -11.02 11.19 0.14
CA ASP A 116 -9.80 12.01 0.17
C ASP A 116 -8.69 11.39 1.06
N ASP A 117 -8.95 10.22 1.68
CA ASP A 117 -7.98 9.45 2.49
C ASP A 117 -7.33 10.29 3.62
N LEU A 118 -8.08 11.24 4.19
CA LEU A 118 -7.61 12.07 5.30
C LEU A 118 -7.77 11.35 6.63
N THR A 119 -6.80 11.54 7.52
CA THR A 119 -6.94 11.12 8.93
C THR A 119 -8.09 11.85 9.61
N TRP A 120 -8.69 11.25 10.66
CA TRP A 120 -9.77 11.90 11.42
C TRP A 120 -9.38 13.28 11.96
N ASN A 121 -8.10 13.49 12.28
CA ASN A 121 -7.57 14.76 12.71
C ASN A 121 -7.61 15.81 11.57
N GLN A 122 -7.11 15.46 10.39
CA GLN A 122 -7.17 16.31 9.20
C GLN A 122 -8.61 16.57 8.75
N THR A 123 -9.47 15.56 8.79
CA THR A 123 -10.91 15.69 8.53
C THR A 123 -11.53 16.71 9.49
N ALA A 124 -11.25 16.63 10.80
CA ALA A 124 -11.77 17.58 11.77
C ALA A 124 -11.30 19.02 11.48
N HIS A 125 -10.04 19.22 11.11
CA HIS A 125 -9.52 20.53 10.70
C HIS A 125 -10.24 21.07 9.45
N ARG A 126 -10.41 20.25 8.42
CA ARG A 126 -11.17 20.61 7.20
C ARG A 126 -12.64 20.94 7.54
N MET A 127 -13.29 20.14 8.38
CA MET A 127 -14.67 20.35 8.81
C MET A 127 -14.82 21.67 9.59
N ASN A 128 -13.90 21.98 10.52
CA ASN A 128 -13.90 23.27 11.23
C ASN A 128 -13.72 24.47 10.28
N SER A 129 -12.92 24.32 9.23
CA SER A 129 -12.74 25.36 8.21
C SER A 129 -14.00 25.60 7.38
N MET A 130 -14.81 24.57 7.15
CA MET A 130 -16.03 24.66 6.34
C MET A 130 -17.26 25.06 7.16
N PHE A 131 -17.35 24.60 8.40
CA PHE A 131 -18.52 24.76 9.27
C PHE A 131 -18.17 25.56 10.52
N SER A 132 -18.33 26.89 10.45
CA SER A 132 -17.99 27.81 11.55
C SER A 132 -18.89 27.73 12.78
N LYS A 133 -20.07 27.10 12.68
CA LYS A 133 -21.05 27.01 13.78
C LYS A 133 -20.83 25.83 14.73
N ARG A 134 -19.94 24.90 14.39
CA ARG A 134 -19.72 23.64 15.11
C ARG A 134 -18.24 23.43 15.32
N VAL A 135 -17.89 22.75 16.41
CA VAL A 135 -16.51 22.38 16.71
C VAL A 135 -16.34 20.89 16.45
N TYR A 136 -15.39 20.56 15.61
CA TYR A 136 -15.00 19.19 15.27
C TYR A 136 -13.65 18.88 15.89
N THR A 137 -13.61 17.77 16.62
CA THR A 137 -12.38 17.11 17.06
C THR A 137 -12.26 15.75 16.39
N GLU A 138 -11.05 15.19 16.34
CA GLU A 138 -10.79 13.83 15.85
C GLU A 138 -11.77 12.81 16.46
N ASP A 139 -11.90 12.82 17.79
CA ASP A 139 -12.81 11.94 18.52
C ASP A 139 -14.29 12.18 18.18
N SER A 140 -14.69 13.42 17.93
CA SER A 140 -16.07 13.74 17.56
C SER A 140 -16.43 13.16 16.19
N CYS A 141 -15.52 13.26 15.21
CA CYS A 141 -15.69 12.71 13.87
C CYS A 141 -15.73 11.19 13.91
N ARG A 142 -14.78 10.55 14.63
CA ARG A 142 -14.75 9.09 14.80
C ARG A 142 -16.03 8.57 15.48
N LYS A 143 -16.50 9.22 16.56
CA LYS A 143 -17.76 8.83 17.23
C LYS A 143 -18.99 9.02 16.34
N LYS A 144 -19.02 10.05 15.49
CA LYS A 144 -20.10 10.24 14.50
C LYS A 144 -20.11 9.08 13.50
N ASN A 145 -18.93 8.70 12.99
CA ASN A 145 -18.76 7.55 12.12
C ASN A 145 -19.29 6.25 12.74
N GLU A 146 -18.83 5.92 13.96
CA GLU A 146 -19.28 4.72 14.68
C GLU A 146 -20.80 4.72 14.92
N ARG A 147 -21.38 5.87 15.27
CA ARG A 147 -22.83 5.99 15.49
C ARG A 147 -23.63 5.81 14.21
N PHE A 148 -23.10 6.27 13.08
CA PHE A 148 -23.74 6.10 11.78
C PHE A 148 -23.81 4.63 11.41
N PHE A 149 -22.67 3.91 11.42
CA PHE A 149 -22.63 2.49 11.09
C PHE A 149 -23.38 1.59 12.09
N LYS A 150 -23.54 2.01 13.35
CA LYS A 150 -24.40 1.30 14.32
C LYS A 150 -25.90 1.45 14.06
N LYS A 151 -26.31 2.52 13.38
CA LYS A 151 -27.73 2.84 13.14
C LYS A 151 -28.27 2.24 11.85
N ILE A 152 -27.43 2.12 10.84
CA ILE A 152 -27.76 1.41 9.60
C ILE A 152 -27.85 -0.07 9.94
#